data_AF-A0A202F9W8-F1
#
_entry.id   AF-A0A202F9W8-F1
#
_cell.length_a   1.000
_cell.length_b   1.000
_cell.length_c   1.000
_cell.angle_alpha   90.00
_cell.angle_beta   90.00
_cell.angle_gamma   90.00
#
_symmetry.space_group_name_H-M   'P 1'
#
loop_
_entity.id
_entity.type
_entity.pdbx_description
1 polymer ?
#
loop_
_entity_poly.entity_id
_entity_poly.type
_entity_poly.pdbx_seq_one_letter_code
_entity_poly.pdbx_strand_id
1 'polypeptide(L)'
;MVGGSQGGVVSALAASNHPQDIEGLALMYPAFSITHDAQEQYSSFDQVPKTHDLMGFTVGRNYYKELLNMDITKAATKYKGPVLIVHGNSDDIVPIKYPRQAAHNFKSVHFIVLRNAGHGFYGKDLKLALRDLDEFVENEN
;
A
#
# COMPACT_ATOMS: atom_id res chain seq x y z
N MET A 1 -7.92 -10.64 -2.36
CA MET A 1 -8.00 -9.49 -1.44
C MET A 1 -7.82 -8.19 -2.21
N VAL A 2 -8.48 -7.11 -1.78
CA VAL A 2 -8.32 -5.77 -2.35
C VAL A 2 -8.05 -4.79 -1.20
N GLY A 3 -7.12 -3.83 -1.37
CA GLY A 3 -6.85 -2.82 -0.36
C GLY A 3 -6.41 -1.48 -0.96
N GLY A 4 -6.93 -0.39 -0.40
CA GLY A 4 -6.56 0.99 -0.75
C GLY A 4 -5.68 1.65 0.30
N SER A 5 -4.71 2.47 -0.10
CA SER A 5 -3.86 3.27 0.82
C SER A 5 -3.22 2.41 1.92
N GLN A 6 -3.41 2.73 3.21
CA GLN A 6 -2.95 1.91 4.34
C GLN A 6 -3.58 0.51 4.36
N GLY A 7 -4.84 0.39 3.93
CA GLY A 7 -5.49 -0.91 3.74
C GLY A 7 -4.79 -1.77 2.68
N GLY A 8 -4.16 -1.15 1.68
CA GLY A 8 -3.32 -1.86 0.70
C GLY A 8 -2.09 -2.51 1.36
N VAL A 9 -1.43 -1.79 2.27
CA VAL A 9 -0.31 -2.34 3.05
C VAL A 9 -0.76 -3.49 3.95
N VAL A 10 -1.89 -3.33 4.64
CA VAL A 10 -2.44 -4.39 5.51
C VAL A 10 -2.81 -5.63 4.69
N SER A 11 -3.47 -5.46 3.53
CA SER A 11 -3.78 -6.57 2.62
C SER A 11 -2.51 -7.28 2.12
N ALA A 12 -1.46 -6.53 1.80
CA ALA A 12 -0.18 -7.11 1.36
C ALA A 12 0.56 -7.87 2.48
N LEU A 13 0.52 -7.36 3.72
CA LEU A 13 1.03 -8.06 4.89
C LEU A 13 0.23 -9.34 5.17
N ALA A 14 -1.10 -9.25 5.13
CA ALA A 14 -1.98 -10.41 5.35
C ALA A 14 -1.71 -11.50 4.32
N ALA A 15 -1.67 -11.16 3.02
CA ALA A 15 -1.35 -12.12 1.95
C ALA A 15 0.07 -12.69 2.08
N SER A 16 1.04 -11.89 2.53
CA SER A 16 2.41 -12.35 2.77
C SER A 16 2.52 -13.34 3.94
N ASN A 17 1.66 -13.20 4.95
CA ASN A 17 1.66 -14.08 6.14
C ASN A 17 0.75 -15.30 5.97
N HIS A 18 -0.28 -15.20 5.14
CA HIS A 18 -1.29 -16.24 4.89
C HIS A 18 -1.42 -16.56 3.39
N PRO A 19 -0.33 -16.90 2.68
CA PRO A 19 -0.34 -16.98 1.22
C PRO A 19 -1.20 -18.13 0.66
N GLN A 20 -1.57 -19.12 1.49
CA GLN A 20 -2.41 -20.25 1.07
C GLN A 20 -3.90 -19.89 1.06
N ASP A 21 -4.29 -18.82 1.76
CA ASP A 21 -5.69 -18.40 1.90
C ASP A 21 -6.07 -17.34 0.86
N ILE A 22 -5.10 -16.84 0.09
CA ILE A 22 -5.26 -15.72 -0.84
C ILE A 22 -4.93 -16.19 -2.24
N GLU A 23 -5.87 -16.03 -3.17
CA GLU A 23 -5.69 -16.38 -4.59
C GLU A 23 -5.11 -15.21 -5.40
N GLY A 24 -5.49 -13.98 -5.07
CA GLY A 24 -4.99 -12.77 -5.74
C GLY A 24 -4.99 -11.54 -4.82
N LEU A 25 -4.07 -10.62 -5.07
CA LEU A 25 -3.90 -9.39 -4.28
C LEU A 25 -3.94 -8.14 -5.18
N ALA A 26 -4.98 -7.32 -5.06
CA ALA A 26 -5.06 -6.04 -5.75
C ALA A 26 -4.84 -4.86 -4.78
N LEU A 27 -3.91 -3.98 -5.12
CA LEU A 27 -3.47 -2.87 -4.30
C LEU A 27 -3.71 -1.54 -5.04
N MET A 28 -4.56 -0.69 -4.46
CA MET A 28 -4.88 0.63 -4.99
C MET A 28 -4.13 1.69 -4.18
N TYR A 29 -3.28 2.47 -4.85
CA TYR A 29 -2.45 3.52 -4.24
C TYR A 29 -1.80 3.12 -2.89
N PRO A 30 -1.14 1.94 -2.77
CA PRO A 30 -0.78 1.37 -1.47
C PRO A 30 0.29 2.19 -0.75
N ALA A 31 0.07 2.47 0.53
CA ALA A 31 0.90 3.34 1.36
C ALA A 31 2.24 2.71 1.81
N PHE A 32 3.04 2.18 0.89
CA PHE A 32 4.35 1.59 1.18
C PHE A 32 5.39 2.60 1.73
N SER A 33 5.08 3.90 1.73
CA SER A 33 5.90 4.94 2.37
C SER A 33 5.78 4.96 3.90
N ILE A 34 4.73 4.36 4.46
CA ILE A 34 4.27 4.58 5.85
C ILE A 34 5.35 4.40 6.94
N THR A 35 6.27 3.46 6.79
CA THR A 35 7.35 3.27 7.76
C THR A 35 8.45 4.30 7.61
N HIS A 36 8.78 4.68 6.38
CA HIS A 36 9.73 5.75 6.11
C HIS A 36 9.19 7.08 6.64
N ASP A 37 7.93 7.39 6.36
CA ASP A 37 7.29 8.64 6.82
C ASP A 37 7.28 8.71 8.35
N ALA A 38 6.98 7.59 9.03
CA ALA A 38 7.05 7.49 10.48
C ALA A 38 8.49 7.69 11.03
N GLN A 39 9.50 7.08 10.37
CA GLN A 39 10.90 7.16 10.77
C GLN A 39 11.53 8.52 10.51
N GLU A 40 11.10 9.24 9.47
CA GLU A 40 11.47 10.63 9.24
C GLU A 40 10.85 11.57 10.27
N GLN A 41 9.61 11.28 10.69
CA GLN A 41 8.89 12.10 11.66
C GLN A 41 9.39 11.91 13.10
N TYR A 42 9.74 10.67 13.48
CA TYR A 42 10.18 10.34 14.83
C TYR A 42 11.41 9.42 14.79
N SER A 43 12.51 9.86 15.43
CA SER A 43 13.73 9.04 15.49
C SER A 43 13.66 7.92 16.52
N SER A 44 12.73 7.99 17.48
CA SER A 44 12.47 6.93 18.45
C SER A 44 11.03 6.95 18.95
N PHE A 45 10.58 5.82 19.51
CA PHE A 45 9.22 5.70 20.04
C PHE A 45 8.93 6.68 21.19
N ASP A 46 9.96 7.12 21.92
CA ASP A 46 9.83 8.07 23.04
C ASP A 46 9.45 9.48 22.59
N GLN A 47 9.75 9.83 21.33
CA GLN A 47 9.37 11.11 20.74
C GLN A 47 7.90 11.13 20.25
N VAL A 48 7.25 9.96 20.18
CA VAL A 48 5.88 9.85 19.67
C VAL A 48 4.90 10.41 20.72
N PRO A 49 4.08 11.43 20.37
CA PRO A 49 3.09 12.00 21.29
C PRO A 49 2.01 10.97 21.64
N LYS A 50 1.34 11.12 22.79
CA LYS A 50 0.28 10.20 23.24
C LYS A 50 -0.78 9.95 22.17
N THR A 51 -1.14 10.99 21.44
CA THR A 51 -2.06 10.97 20.31
C THR A 51 -1.50 11.78 19.15
N HIS A 52 -1.88 11.41 17.93
CA HIS A 52 -1.48 12.07 16.70
C HIS A 52 -2.69 12.21 15.77
N ASP A 53 -2.79 13.33 15.04
CA ASP A 53 -3.76 13.48 13.95
C ASP A 53 -3.15 12.93 12.67
N LEU A 54 -3.71 11.82 12.19
CA LEU A 54 -3.33 11.17 10.95
C LEU A 54 -4.44 11.39 9.93
N MET A 55 -4.32 12.45 9.12
CA MET A 55 -5.32 12.80 8.11
C MET A 55 -6.74 12.94 8.68
N GLY A 56 -6.89 13.61 9.83
CA GLY A 56 -8.19 13.79 10.50
C GLY A 56 -8.60 12.63 11.42
N PHE A 57 -7.80 11.57 11.52
CA PHE A 57 -8.00 10.49 12.48
C PHE A 57 -7.08 10.63 13.67
N THR A 58 -7.63 10.69 14.88
CA THR A 58 -6.82 10.64 16.10
C THR A 58 -6.37 9.20 16.37
N VAL A 59 -5.08 8.93 16.25
CA VAL A 59 -4.45 7.65 16.58
C VAL A 59 -3.62 7.75 17.86
N GLY A 60 -3.52 6.65 18.61
CA GLY A 60 -2.64 6.57 19.78
C GLY A 60 -1.19 6.28 19.39
N ARG A 61 -0.23 6.65 20.26
CA ARG A 61 1.21 6.45 20.01
C ARG A 61 1.60 5.04 19.57
N ASN A 62 0.87 4.02 20.04
CA ASN A 62 1.13 2.61 19.72
C ASN A 62 1.03 2.29 18.22
N TYR A 63 0.32 3.12 17.44
CA TYR A 63 0.30 3.02 15.98
C TYR A 63 1.72 3.06 15.37
N TYR A 64 2.61 3.90 15.93
CA TYR A 64 3.98 4.07 15.45
C TYR A 64 4.96 2.99 15.92
N LYS A 65 4.59 2.17 16.90
CA LYS A 65 5.54 1.26 17.57
C LYS A 65 6.23 0.30 16.61
N GLU A 66 5.45 -0.35 15.76
CA GLU A 66 5.97 -1.26 14.73
C GLU A 66 6.52 -0.48 13.53
N LEU A 67 5.90 0.64 13.16
CA LEU A 67 6.30 1.42 11.98
C LEU A 67 7.74 1.92 12.06
N LEU A 68 8.22 2.26 13.26
CA LEU A 68 9.58 2.74 13.47
C LEU A 68 10.65 1.65 13.28
N ASN A 69 10.29 0.38 13.42
CA ASN A 69 11.25 -0.74 13.46
C ASN A 69 11.07 -1.73 12.31
N MET A 70 10.25 -1.39 11.32
CA MET A 70 9.84 -2.31 10.25
C MET A 70 10.25 -1.81 8.87
N ASP A 71 10.82 -2.71 8.07
CA ASP A 71 10.89 -2.54 6.61
C ASP A 71 9.59 -3.10 6.02
N ILE A 72 8.60 -2.22 5.85
CA ILE A 72 7.25 -2.61 5.42
C ILE A 72 7.27 -3.22 4.01
N THR A 73 8.04 -2.63 3.11
CA THR A 73 8.13 -3.07 1.73
C THR A 73 8.67 -4.49 1.68
N LYS A 74 9.74 -4.80 2.41
CA LYS A 74 10.27 -6.18 2.49
C LYS A 74 9.31 -7.16 3.16
N ALA A 75 8.62 -6.74 4.21
CA ALA A 75 7.71 -7.61 4.94
C ALA A 75 6.44 -7.97 4.14
N ALA A 76 5.89 -6.99 3.41
CA ALA A 76 4.61 -7.09 2.71
C ALA A 76 4.71 -7.62 1.27
N THR A 77 5.93 -7.85 0.76
CA THR A 77 6.16 -8.31 -0.62
C THR A 77 6.57 -9.78 -0.72
N LYS A 78 6.24 -10.60 0.29
CA LYS A 78 6.59 -12.03 0.32
C LYS A 78 5.56 -12.92 -0.38
N TYR A 79 4.35 -12.40 -0.60
CA TYR A 79 3.31 -13.11 -1.35
C TYR A 79 3.81 -13.43 -2.77
N LYS A 80 3.65 -14.68 -3.19
CA LYS A 80 4.17 -15.21 -4.46
C LYS A 80 3.10 -15.38 -5.54
N GLY A 81 1.83 -15.27 -5.15
CA GLY A 81 0.72 -15.32 -6.09
C GLY A 81 0.58 -14.02 -6.90
N PRO A 82 -0.45 -13.94 -7.74
CA PRO A 82 -0.75 -12.79 -8.58
C PRO A 82 -0.99 -11.51 -7.79
N VAL A 83 -0.35 -10.43 -8.22
CA VAL A 83 -0.51 -9.10 -7.63
C VAL A 83 -0.85 -8.08 -8.71
N LEU A 84 -1.87 -7.26 -8.47
CA LEU A 84 -2.11 -6.02 -9.20
C LEU A 84 -1.74 -4.84 -8.29
N ILE A 85 -0.99 -3.89 -8.81
CA ILE A 85 -0.77 -2.59 -8.17
C ILE A 85 -1.19 -1.50 -9.15
N VAL A 86 -2.12 -0.63 -8.74
CA VAL A 86 -2.52 0.56 -9.50
C VAL A 86 -2.13 1.79 -8.70
N HIS A 87 -1.35 2.69 -9.30
CA HIS A 87 -0.87 3.89 -8.60
C HIS A 87 -0.88 5.13 -9.50
N GLY A 88 -1.21 6.28 -8.94
CA GLY A 88 -1.16 7.56 -9.66
C GLY A 88 0.24 8.17 -9.65
N ASN A 89 0.76 8.65 -10.78
CA ASN A 89 2.08 9.30 -10.79
C ASN A 89 2.09 10.73 -10.22
N SER A 90 0.92 11.27 -9.85
CA SER A 90 0.77 12.56 -9.19
C SER A 90 0.22 12.40 -7.76
N ASP A 91 0.33 11.21 -7.17
CA ASP A 91 0.02 10.96 -5.77
C ASP A 91 1.01 11.73 -4.87
N ASP A 92 0.49 12.71 -4.13
CA ASP A 92 1.20 13.60 -3.23
C ASP A 92 1.24 13.09 -1.78
N ILE A 93 0.49 12.02 -1.47
CA ILE A 93 0.49 11.36 -0.16
C ILE A 93 1.49 10.20 -0.17
N VAL A 94 1.49 9.39 -1.23
CA VAL A 94 2.38 8.24 -1.38
C VAL A 94 3.19 8.40 -2.66
N PRO A 95 4.45 8.89 -2.58
CA PRO A 95 5.30 9.05 -3.74
C PRO A 95 5.50 7.74 -4.50
N ILE A 96 5.35 7.78 -5.83
CA ILE A 96 5.37 6.59 -6.71
C ILE A 96 6.63 5.72 -6.58
N LYS A 97 7.73 6.25 -6.04
CA LYS A 97 8.95 5.47 -5.77
C LYS A 97 8.70 4.27 -4.86
N TYR A 98 7.80 4.39 -3.86
CA TYR A 98 7.50 3.33 -2.89
C TYR A 98 6.72 2.15 -3.48
N PRO A 99 5.54 2.33 -4.11
CA PRO A 99 4.83 1.25 -4.78
C PRO A 99 5.65 0.66 -5.94
N ARG A 100 6.47 1.47 -6.62
CA ARG A 100 7.41 0.96 -7.63
C ARG A 100 8.46 0.04 -7.01
N GLN A 101 9.03 0.38 -5.87
CA GLN A 101 9.95 -0.50 -5.16
C GLN A 101 9.24 -1.79 -4.72
N ALA A 102 8.02 -1.70 -4.19
CA ALA A 102 7.24 -2.88 -3.82
C ALA A 102 6.97 -3.79 -5.03
N ALA A 103 6.63 -3.22 -6.19
CA ALA A 103 6.45 -3.98 -7.43
C ALA A 103 7.73 -4.75 -7.83
N HIS A 104 8.92 -4.15 -7.69
CA HIS A 104 10.17 -4.86 -7.98
C HIS A 104 10.42 -6.05 -7.04
N ASN A 105 9.86 -6.05 -5.84
CA ASN A 105 10.04 -7.13 -4.87
C ASN A 105 9.04 -8.28 -5.04
N PHE A 106 7.82 -8.01 -5.52
CA PHE A 106 6.83 -9.05 -5.78
C PHE A 106 7.28 -9.98 -6.92
N LYS A 107 7.04 -11.28 -6.75
CA LYS A 107 7.44 -12.29 -7.75
C LYS A 107 6.56 -12.25 -9.00
N SER A 108 5.27 -12.00 -8.84
CA SER A 108 4.28 -11.91 -9.91
C SER A 108 3.46 -10.66 -9.70
N VAL A 109 3.70 -9.61 -10.48
CA VAL A 109 3.01 -8.34 -10.33
C VAL A 109 2.75 -7.66 -11.67
N HIS A 110 1.54 -7.13 -11.82
CA HIS A 110 1.20 -6.15 -12.83
C HIS A 110 1.14 -4.77 -12.16
N PHE A 111 2.05 -3.87 -12.54
CA PHE A 111 2.10 -2.51 -12.00
C PHE A 111 1.63 -1.49 -13.03
N ILE A 112 0.46 -0.90 -12.76
CA ILE A 112 -0.19 0.09 -13.62
C ILE A 112 0.00 1.48 -13.02
N VAL A 113 0.39 2.42 -13.88
CA VAL A 113 0.57 3.83 -13.52
C VAL A 113 -0.50 4.68 -14.19
N LEU A 114 -1.37 5.29 -13.40
CA LEU A 114 -2.38 6.23 -13.89
C LEU A 114 -1.76 7.63 -14.04
N ARG A 115 -1.79 8.17 -15.26
CA ARG A 115 -1.18 9.47 -15.58
C ARG A 115 -1.99 10.62 -15.01
N ASN A 116 -1.32 11.48 -14.25
CA ASN A 116 -1.83 12.66 -13.56
C ASN A 116 -2.86 12.34 -12.45
N ALA A 117 -2.99 11.08 -12.05
CA ALA A 117 -3.86 10.69 -10.96
C ALA A 117 -3.17 10.94 -9.61
N GLY A 118 -3.93 11.48 -8.65
CA GLY A 118 -3.52 11.67 -7.26
C GLY A 118 -3.97 10.53 -6.35
N HIS A 119 -3.83 10.73 -5.03
CA HIS A 119 -4.26 9.74 -4.04
C HIS A 119 -5.78 9.52 -4.04
N GLY A 120 -6.23 8.29 -3.81
CA GLY A 120 -7.65 7.93 -3.65
C GLY A 120 -8.42 7.66 -4.96
N PHE A 121 -7.94 8.18 -6.10
CA PHE A 121 -8.58 8.15 -7.42
C PHE A 121 -9.98 8.77 -7.47
N TYR A 122 -10.26 9.60 -8.48
CA TYR A 122 -11.57 10.21 -8.67
C TYR A 122 -11.94 10.25 -10.16
N GLY A 123 -13.24 10.31 -10.43
CA GLY A 123 -13.77 10.48 -11.79
C GLY A 123 -13.24 9.42 -12.77
N LYS A 124 -12.49 9.86 -13.79
CA LYS A 124 -11.93 8.97 -14.80
C LYS A 124 -10.90 7.97 -14.24
N ASP A 125 -10.11 8.38 -13.24
CA ASP A 125 -9.02 7.57 -12.72
C ASP A 125 -9.56 6.41 -11.89
N LEU A 126 -10.65 6.65 -11.14
CA LEU A 126 -11.39 5.60 -10.44
C LEU A 126 -11.97 4.58 -11.43
N LYS A 127 -12.55 5.03 -12.54
CA LYS A 127 -13.08 4.13 -13.57
C LYS A 127 -12.00 3.25 -14.20
N LEU A 128 -10.82 3.82 -14.46
CA LEU A 128 -9.68 3.06 -14.98
C LEU A 128 -9.20 2.02 -13.96
N ALA A 129 -9.00 2.42 -12.70
CA ALA A 129 -8.59 1.51 -11.64
C ALA A 129 -9.58 0.37 -11.40
N LEU A 130 -10.90 0.65 -11.49
CA LEU A 130 -11.94 -0.38 -11.37
C LEU A 130 -11.93 -1.34 -12.56
N ARG A 131 -11.78 -0.84 -13.79
CA ARG A 131 -11.65 -1.71 -14.96
C ARG A 131 -10.44 -2.63 -14.82
N ASP A 132 -9.28 -2.09 -14.44
CA ASP A 132 -8.06 -2.87 -14.28
C ASP A 132 -8.21 -3.91 -13.14
N LEU A 133 -9.00 -3.60 -12.10
CA LEU A 133 -9.36 -4.55 -11.06
C LEU A 133 -10.28 -5.65 -11.57
N ASP A 134 -11.33 -5.30 -12.33
CA ASP A 134 -12.26 -6.28 -12.90
C ASP A 134 -11.51 -7.25 -13.82
N GLU A 135 -10.65 -6.72 -14.71
CA GLU A 135 -9.79 -7.54 -15.57
C GLU A 135 -8.85 -8.45 -14.76
N PHE A 136 -8.29 -7.97 -13.65
CA PHE A 136 -7.46 -8.79 -12.78
C PHE A 136 -8.25 -9.92 -12.13
N VAL A 137 -9.46 -9.66 -11.64
CA VAL A 137 -10.29 -10.68 -10.99
C VAL A 137 -10.79 -11.71 -12.01
N GLU A 138 -11.16 -11.30 -13.22
CA GLU A 138 -11.65 -12.20 -14.26
C GLU A 138 -10.56 -13.15 -14.79
N ASN A 139 -9.31 -12.69 -14.87
CA ASN A 139 -8.19 -13.51 -15.38
C ASN A 139 -7.62 -14.51 -14.37
N GLU A 140 -8.02 -14.43 -13.10
CA GLU A 140 -7.59 -15.36 -12.04
C GLU A 140 -8.63 -16.46 -11.75
N ASN A 141 -9.73 -16.52 -12.51
CA ASN A 141 -10.74 -17.60 -12.47
C ASN A 141 -10.54 -18.67 -13.55
#